data_AF-A0A9E3X6V8-F1
#
_entry.id   AF-A0A9E3X6V8-F1
#
_cell.length_a   1.000
_cell.length_b   1.000
_cell.length_c   1.000
_cell.angle_alpha   90.00
_cell.angle_beta   90.00
_cell.angle_gamma   90.00
#
_symmetry.space_group_name_H-M   'P 1'
#
loop_
_entity.id
_entity.type
_entity.pdbx_description
1 polymer ?
#
loop_
_entity_poly.entity_id
_entity_poly.type
_entity_poly.pdbx_seq_one_letter_code
_entity_poly.pdbx_strand_id
1 'polypeptide(L)' 'MGHLFSTPMKVGLAFGTLGILLTIVGIIRGNVPLHPASIGMALLIGGGVWFLVAWAVATAATDVEQDAIDATQEEA' A
#
# COMPACT_ATOMS: atom_id res chain seq x y z
N MET A 1 9.17 17.95 -11.15
CA MET A 1 10.01 16.74 -11.04
C MET A 1 9.18 15.64 -10.39
N GLY A 2 8.90 14.54 -11.11
CA GLY A 2 8.31 13.31 -10.57
C GLY A 2 6.86 12.97 -10.95
N HIS A 3 6.47 13.00 -12.23
CA HIS A 3 5.17 12.45 -12.68
C HIS A 3 5.20 10.92 -12.94
N LEU A 4 6.28 10.23 -12.53
CA LEU A 4 6.53 8.83 -12.89
C LEU A 4 5.76 7.80 -12.03
N PHE A 5 5.06 8.22 -10.98
CA PHE A 5 4.34 7.31 -10.08
C PHE A 5 2.83 7.41 -10.28
N SER A 6 2.22 6.31 -10.73
CA SER A 6 0.77 6.13 -10.83
C SER A 6 0.10 6.34 -9.47
N THR A 7 -1.12 6.89 -9.44
CA THR A 7 -1.88 7.21 -8.22
C THR A 7 -1.98 6.01 -7.26
N PRO A 8 -2.32 4.78 -7.72
CA PRO A 8 -2.37 3.62 -6.85
C PRO A 8 -1.03 3.29 -6.19
N MET A 9 0.08 3.49 -6.91
CA MET A 9 1.42 3.22 -6.39
C MET A 9 1.78 4.15 -5.24
N LYS A 10 1.40 5.43 -5.32
CA LYS A 10 1.60 6.42 -4.24
C LYS A 10 0.80 6.03 -2.99
N VAL A 11 -0.45 5.61 -3.18
CA VAL A 11 -1.33 5.16 -2.07
C VAL A 11 -0.74 3.92 -1.41
N GLY A 12 -0.40 2.90 -2.19
CA GLY A 12 0.25 1.69 -1.70
C GLY A 12 1.50 2.00 -0.88
N LEU A 13 2.40 2.83 -1.40
CA LEU A 13 3.65 3.18 -0.73
C LEU A 13 3.44 3.93 0.59
N ALA A 14 2.45 4.83 0.65
CA ALA A 14 2.12 5.56 1.88
C ALA A 14 1.65 4.61 2.99
N PHE A 15 0.69 3.74 2.69
CA PHE A 15 0.16 2.76 3.66
C PHE A 15 1.18 1.67 4.01
N GLY A 16 1.97 1.20 3.05
CA GLY A 16 3.06 0.26 3.29
C GLY A 16 4.11 0.83 4.24
N THR A 17 4.51 2.08 4.04
CA THR A 17 5.46 2.77 4.91
C THR A 17 4.88 2.98 6.32
N LEU A 18 3.61 3.38 6.42
CA LEU A 18 2.92 3.51 7.70
C LEU A 18 2.87 2.16 8.44
N GLY A 19 2.57 1.08 7.72
CA GLY A 19 2.56 -0.28 8.25
C GLY A 19 3.93 -0.74 8.76
N ILE A 20 5.02 -0.40 8.05
CA ILE A 20 6.39 -0.62 8.52
C ILE A 20 6.65 0.15 9.82
N LEU A 21 6.32 1.44 9.88
CA LEU A 21 6.52 2.26 11.06
C LEU A 21 5.80 1.70 12.28
N LEU A 22 4.53 1.30 12.13
CA LEU A 22 3.76 0.67 13.19
C LEU A 22 4.36 -0.67 13.63
N THR A 23 4.89 -1.45 12.68
CA THR A 23 5.59 -2.71 12.97
C THR A 23 6.86 -2.47 13.79
N ILE A 24 7.66 -1.46 13.43
CA ILE A 24 8.86 -1.07 14.17
C ILE A 24 8.50 -0.71 15.61
N VAL A 25 7.41 0.04 15.82
CA VAL A 25 6.91 0.34 17.18
C VAL A 25 6.56 -0.94 17.94
N GLY A 26 5.91 -1.91 17.30
CA GLY A 26 5.61 -3.23 17.90
C GLY A 26 6.87 -4.01 18.30
N ILE A 27 7.92 -3.96 17.48
CA ILE A 27 9.21 -4.59 17.77
C ILE A 27 9.88 -3.93 18.96
N ILE A 28 9.94 -2.58 19.00
CA ILE A 28 10.54 -1.83 20.11
C ILE A 28 9.81 -2.11 21.43
N ARG A 29 8.48 -2.32 21.39
CA ARG A 29 7.67 -2.70 22.56
C ARG A 29 7.87 -4.14 23.04
N GLY A 30 8.65 -4.95 22.31
CA GLY A 30 8.92 -6.34 22.67
C GLY A 30 7.81 -7.33 22.28
N ASN A 31 6.86 -6.95 21.42
CA ASN A 31 5.80 -7.84 20.97
C ASN A 31 6.25 -8.86 19.91
N VAL A 32 7.46 -8.72 19.37
CA VAL A 32 8.01 -9.59 18.32
C VAL A 32 9.31 -10.22 18.84
N PRO A 33 9.49 -11.54 18.72
CA PRO A 33 10.75 -12.21 19.03
C PRO A 33 11.92 -11.60 18.24
N LEU A 34 13.06 -11.35 18.90
CA LEU A 34 14.25 -10.70 18.31
C LEU A 34 15.06 -11.61 17.36
N HIS A 35 14.41 -12.61 16.77
CA HIS A 35 15.03 -13.45 15.76
C HIS A 35 14.90 -12.78 14.37
N PRO A 36 15.97 -12.72 13.55
CA PRO A 36 15.94 -12.03 12.26
C PRO A 36 14.78 -12.47 11.34
N ALA A 37 14.47 -13.76 11.32
CA ALA A 37 13.34 -14.28 10.53
C ALA A 37 11.98 -13.76 11.04
N SER A 38 11.79 -13.64 12.36
CA SER A 38 10.56 -13.14 12.96
C SER A 38 10.36 -11.65 12.67
N ILE A 39 11.45 -10.87 12.73
CA ILE A 39 11.44 -9.44 12.35
C ILE A 39 11.11 -9.29 10.86
N GLY A 40 11.76 -10.09 10.00
CA GLY A 40 11.48 -10.08 8.56
C GLY A 40 10.01 -10.38 8.26
N MET A 41 9.43 -11.42 8.89
CA MET A 41 8.01 -11.74 8.74
C MET A 41 7.10 -10.63 9.27
N ALA A 42 7.43 -10.05 10.43
CA ALA A 42 6.66 -8.94 10.98
C ALA A 42 6.62 -7.74 10.02
N LEU A 43 7.77 -7.38 9.43
CA LEU A 43 7.88 -6.28 8.47
C LEU A 43 7.17 -6.59 7.14
N LEU A 44 7.23 -7.84 6.65
CA LEU A 44 6.51 -8.26 5.45
C LEU A 44 5.00 -8.22 5.65
N ILE A 45 4.52 -8.70 6.79
CA ILE A 45 3.08 -8.69 7.11
C ILE A 45 2.61 -7.26 7.36
N GLY A 46 3.32 -6.51 8.20
CA GLY A 46 2.89 -5.15 8.55
C GLY A 46 3.13 -4.12 7.45
N GLY A 47 4.21 -4.23 6.68
CA GLY A 47 4.50 -3.31 5.58
C GLY A 47 3.99 -3.80 4.24
N GLY A 48 4.42 -4.99 3.84
CA GLY A 48 4.16 -5.56 2.52
C GLY A 48 2.68 -5.83 2.26
N VAL A 49 1.97 -6.45 3.22
CA VAL A 49 0.53 -6.73 3.03
C VAL A 49 -0.27 -5.43 2.97
N TRP A 50 0.00 -4.47 3.85
CA TRP A 50 -0.68 -3.17 3.82
C TRP A 50 -0.39 -2.37 2.54
N PHE A 51 0.84 -2.45 2.01
CA PHE A 51 1.16 -1.92 0.68
C PHE A 51 0.27 -2.54 -0.39
N LEU A 52 0.22 -3.87 -0.47
CA LEU A 52 -0.51 -4.60 -1.52
C LEU A 52 -2.02 -4.32 -1.44
N VAL A 53 -2.59 -4.34 -0.23
CA VAL A 53 -4.01 -4.06 -0.03
C VAL A 53 -4.36 -2.65 -0.45
N ALA A 54 -3.60 -1.65 0.02
CA ALA A 54 -3.87 -0.25 -0.32
C ALA A 54 -3.67 0.04 -1.81
N TRP A 55 -2.64 -0.56 -2.43
CA TRP A 55 -2.41 -0.48 -3.86
C TRP A 55 -3.58 -1.09 -4.65
N ALA A 56 -4.01 -2.31 -4.31
CA ALA A 56 -5.09 -2.99 -5.02
C ALA A 56 -6.41 -2.23 -4.94
N VAL A 57 -6.76 -1.70 -3.77
CA VAL A 57 -7.98 -0.87 -3.60
C VAL A 57 -7.88 0.40 -4.43
N ALA A 58 -6.73 1.07 -4.43
CA ALA A 58 -6.55 2.29 -5.21
C ALA A 58 -6.57 2.01 -6.72
N THR A 59 -6.02 0.88 -7.17
CA THR A 59 -6.11 0.44 -8.57
C THR A 59 -7.56 0.23 -8.97
N ALA A 60 -8.33 -0.54 -8.18
CA ALA A 60 -9.74 -0.75 -8.48
C ALA A 60 -10.55 0.56 -8.51
N ALA A 61 -10.23 1.51 -7.63
CA ALA A 61 -10.86 2.82 -7.64
C ALA A 61 -10.51 3.63 -8.89
N THR A 62 -9.23 3.62 -9.34
CA THR A 62 -8.82 4.30 -10.56
C THR A 62 -9.40 3.66 -11.81
N ASP A 63 -9.54 2.33 -11.84
CA ASP A 63 -10.13 1.61 -12.97
C ASP A 63 -11.60 2.03 -13.15
N VAL A 64 -12.37 2.10 -12.05
CA VAL A 64 -13.76 2.58 -12.06
C VAL A 64 -13.89 4.04 -12.52
N GLU A 65 -12.95 4.91 -12.12
CA GLU A 65 -12.94 6.32 -12.55
C GLU A 65 -12.70 6.42 -14.07
N GLN A 66 -11.79 5.61 -14.61
CA GLN A 66 -11.53 5.56 -16.06
C GLN A 66 -12.73 5.04 -16.84
N ASP A 67 -13.33 3.92 -16.40
CA ASP A 67 -14.51 3.35 -17.05
C ASP A 67 -15.68 4.36 -17.09
N ALA A 68 -15.86 5.16 -16.02
CA ALA A 68 -16.89 6.18 -15.98
C ALA A 68 -16.61 7.35 -16.94
N ILE A 69 -15.36 7.77 -17.08
CA ILE A 69 -14.96 8.82 -18.04
C ILE A 69 -15.20 8.35 -19.47
N ASP A 70 -14.79 7.12 -19.80
CA ASP A 70 -14.94 6.57 -21.15
C ASP A 70 -16.42 6.46 -21.54
N ALA A 71 -17.28 5.99 -20.63
CA ALA A 71 -18.74 5.95 -20.84
C ALA A 71 -19.33 7.33 -21.15
N THR A 72 -18.89 8.39 -20.47
CA THR A 72 -19.38 9.76 -20.74
C THR A 72 -18.93 10.31 -22.10
N GLN A 73 -17.80 9.84 -22.65
CA GLN A 73 -17.32 10.27 -23.96
C GLN A 73 -18.01 9.54 -25.11
N GLU A 74 -18.43 8.28 -24.91
CA GLU A 74 -19.19 7.54 -25.92
C GLU A 74 -20.62 8.09 -26.11
N GLU A 75 -21.20 8.71 -25.07
CA GLU A 75 -22.53 9.30 -25.11
C GLU A 75 -22.59 10.74 -25.68
N ALA A 76 -21.43 11.39 -25.88
CA ALA A 76 -21.30 12.81 -26.27
C ALA A 76 -21.00 13.01 -27.77
#